data_AF-A0A915AMZ6-F1
#
_entry.id   AF-A0A915AMZ6-F1
#
_cell.length_a   1.000
_cell.length_b   1.000
_cell.length_c   1.000
_cell.angle_alpha   90.00
_cell.angle_beta   90.00
_cell.angle_gamma   90.00
#
_symmetry.space_group_name_H-M   'P 1'
#
loop_
_entity.id
_entity.type
_entity.pdbx_description
1 polymer ?
#
loop_
_entity_poly.entity_id
_entity_poly.type
_entity_poly.pdbx_seq_one_letter_code
_entity_poly.pdbx_strand_id
1 'polypeptide(L)'
;MEAIEISDDVENGKNIEKDGCFERVQQLPYVRFNNNCLYEMEDRDDGADMFPSHILSSLELPLSAPKIPDNVIVRPLRIDDYKRGYLQLLSQLTFVGDVSEEQFRERFLLMQGTRPKSYYIIVVEELSTGMLVGSATLVIEWKFIHEAGCRGRTEDVVVDQKMRGKHLGKLLNIYVVELARRIGVYKMSLECKDALISFYGQVGFKVDKGNNFLVQRFA
;
A
#
# COMPACT_ATOMS: atom_id res chain seq x y z
N MET A 1 -7.42 2.96 35.65
CA MET A 1 -5.97 3.10 35.43
C MET A 1 -5.78 4.48 34.86
N GLU A 2 -5.10 5.34 35.62
CA GLU A 2 -5.26 6.78 35.67
C GLU A 2 -4.79 7.52 34.40
N ALA A 3 -5.50 8.59 34.07
CA ALA A 3 -5.08 9.59 33.10
C ALA A 3 -3.93 10.43 33.69
N ILE A 4 -2.89 10.64 32.90
CA ILE A 4 -1.74 11.46 33.28
C ILE A 4 -2.11 12.94 33.11
N GLU A 5 -2.08 13.70 34.21
CA GLU A 5 -2.09 15.17 34.19
C GLU A 5 -0.73 15.68 33.69
N ILE A 6 -0.75 16.65 32.77
CA ILE A 6 0.44 17.37 32.32
C ILE A 6 0.45 18.72 33.04
N SER A 7 1.47 18.93 33.87
CA SER A 7 1.78 20.23 34.48
C SER A 7 2.50 21.13 33.48
N ASP A 8 1.96 22.34 33.27
CA ASP A 8 2.61 23.40 32.50
C ASP A 8 3.71 24.06 33.35
N ASP A 9 4.96 23.93 32.91
CA ASP A 9 6.03 24.85 33.27
C ASP A 9 6.67 25.40 31.97
N VAL A 10 6.50 26.71 31.81
CA VAL A 10 7.03 27.53 30.72
C VAL A 10 8.44 27.97 31.08
N GLU A 11 9.45 27.60 30.29
CA GLU A 11 10.70 28.36 30.23
C GLU A 11 11.30 28.42 28.81
N ASN A 12 11.22 29.62 28.23
CA ASN A 12 12.19 30.33 27.39
C ASN A 12 13.06 29.56 26.38
N GLY A 13 12.57 29.45 25.14
CA GLY A 13 13.38 29.13 23.95
C GLY A 13 13.91 30.37 23.24
N LYS A 14 15.23 30.62 23.35
CA LYS A 14 15.98 31.54 22.48
C LYS A 14 16.11 30.95 21.06
N ASN A 15 16.07 31.85 20.07
CA ASN A 15 16.33 31.62 18.64
C ASN A 15 17.52 30.69 18.37
N ILE A 16 17.27 29.66 17.55
CA ILE A 16 18.30 28.99 16.75
C ILE A 16 17.72 28.90 15.33
N GLU A 17 18.38 29.60 14.41
CA GLU A 17 18.11 29.61 12.98
C GLU A 17 18.09 28.17 12.44
N LYS A 18 16.99 27.78 11.80
CA LYS A 18 16.93 26.56 10.99
C LYS A 18 17.18 26.96 9.54
N ASP A 19 18.42 26.79 9.12
CA ASP A 19 18.78 26.59 7.72
C ASP A 19 18.14 25.27 7.23
N GLY A 20 16.89 25.37 6.80
CA GLY A 20 16.18 24.31 6.09
C GLY A 20 16.31 24.54 4.60
N CYS A 21 17.28 23.89 3.97
CA CYS A 21 17.28 23.66 2.53
C CYS A 21 16.10 22.74 2.20
N PHE A 22 14.90 23.33 2.09
CA PHE A 22 13.74 22.69 1.47
C PHE A 22 13.86 23.00 -0.02
N GLU A 23 14.55 22.11 -0.76
CA GLU A 23 14.51 22.16 -2.21
C GLU A 23 13.05 22.05 -2.64
N ARG A 24 12.58 23.12 -3.31
CA ARG A 24 11.27 23.17 -3.96
C ARG A 24 11.22 22.10 -5.03
N VAL A 25 10.76 20.90 -4.68
CA VAL A 25 10.21 19.96 -5.65
C VAL A 25 9.08 20.73 -6.34
N GLN A 26 9.21 20.98 -7.65
CA GLN A 26 8.14 21.56 -8.46
C GLN A 26 6.87 20.73 -8.22
N GLN A 27 5.91 21.29 -7.47
CA GLN A 27 4.64 20.63 -7.22
C GLN A 27 3.91 20.52 -8.55
N LEU A 28 3.77 19.28 -9.04
CA LEU A 28 2.83 18.96 -10.11
C LEU A 28 1.43 19.44 -9.67
N PRO A 29 0.60 19.99 -10.58
CA PRO A 29 -0.62 20.75 -10.23
C PRO A 29 -1.68 19.97 -9.44
N TYR A 30 -1.54 18.65 -9.32
CA TYR A 30 -2.48 17.74 -8.66
C TYR A 30 -2.00 17.23 -7.30
N VAL A 31 -0.81 17.61 -6.84
CA VAL A 31 -0.20 17.02 -5.64
C VAL A 31 -0.33 17.97 -4.45
N ARG A 32 -1.00 17.52 -3.37
CA ARG A 32 -0.99 18.20 -2.08
C ARG A 32 -0.24 17.40 -1.03
N PHE A 33 0.28 18.12 -0.05
CA PHE A 33 0.89 17.56 1.14
C PHE A 33 0.06 17.93 2.37
N ASN A 34 -0.16 16.98 3.25
CA ASN A 34 -0.45 17.26 4.65
C ASN A 34 0.69 16.70 5.48
N ASN A 35 1.50 17.57 6.07
CA ASN A 35 2.60 17.20 6.97
C ASN A 35 3.45 16.03 6.43
N ASN A 36 3.93 16.19 5.20
CA ASN A 36 4.72 15.24 4.39
C ASN A 36 3.98 14.07 3.74
N CYS A 37 2.70 13.81 4.02
CA CYS A 37 1.96 12.80 3.27
C CYS A 37 1.45 13.37 1.94
N LEU A 38 1.85 12.75 0.83
CA LEU A 38 1.34 13.01 -0.51
C LEU A 38 -0.09 12.50 -0.64
N TYR A 39 -0.97 13.33 -1.19
CA TYR A 39 -2.23 12.88 -1.75
C TYR A 39 -2.55 13.68 -3.01
N GLU A 40 -3.01 12.97 -4.03
CA GLU A 40 -3.39 13.58 -5.31
C GLU A 40 -4.82 14.09 -5.24
N MET A 41 -5.02 15.33 -5.68
CA MET A 41 -6.32 15.93 -5.97
C MET A 41 -6.70 15.55 -7.40
N GLU A 42 -7.87 14.92 -7.55
CA GLU A 42 -8.62 14.75 -8.80
C GLU A 42 -7.78 14.68 -10.10
N ASP A 43 -7.17 13.51 -10.33
CA ASP A 43 -7.16 13.01 -11.70
C ASP A 43 -8.62 12.68 -12.08
N ARG A 44 -8.99 12.96 -13.34
CA ARG A 44 -10.23 12.43 -13.91
C ARG A 44 -10.13 10.91 -13.89
N ASP A 45 -10.66 10.32 -12.82
CA ASP A 45 -10.82 8.90 -12.67
C ASP A 45 -11.78 8.44 -13.77
N ASP A 46 -11.25 7.76 -14.78
CA ASP A 46 -12.06 7.14 -15.83
C ASP A 46 -12.89 5.96 -15.28
N GLY A 47 -12.73 5.64 -13.99
CA GLY A 47 -13.43 4.58 -13.28
C GLY A 47 -12.85 3.20 -13.58
N ALA A 48 -11.78 3.10 -14.38
CA ALA A 48 -11.26 1.83 -14.85
C ALA A 48 -10.22 1.23 -13.90
N ASP A 49 -9.24 2.03 -13.48
CA ASP A 49 -8.11 1.62 -12.62
C ASP A 49 -8.34 2.03 -11.15
N MET A 50 -7.91 1.20 -10.20
CA MET A 50 -8.04 1.45 -8.75
C MET A 50 -7.33 2.75 -8.35
N PHE A 51 -6.25 3.13 -9.02
CA PHE A 51 -5.57 4.42 -8.87
C PHE A 51 -4.77 4.70 -10.16
N PRO A 52 -4.35 5.94 -10.44
CA PRO A 52 -3.66 6.26 -11.68
C PRO A 52 -2.40 5.41 -11.89
N SER A 53 -2.35 4.69 -13.02
CA SER A 53 -1.25 3.75 -13.34
C SER A 53 0.13 4.43 -13.42
N HIS A 54 0.15 5.72 -13.76
CA HIS A 54 1.39 6.51 -13.81
C HIS A 54 2.10 6.62 -12.45
N ILE A 55 1.37 6.44 -11.34
CA ILE A 55 1.97 6.41 -10.00
C ILE A 55 2.94 5.23 -9.90
N LEU A 56 2.58 4.04 -10.40
CA LEU A 56 3.47 2.87 -10.36
C LEU A 56 4.64 3.00 -11.34
N SER A 57 4.38 3.50 -12.55
CA SER A 57 5.45 3.62 -13.57
C SER A 57 6.49 4.68 -13.22
N SER A 58 6.15 5.63 -12.36
CA SER A 58 7.06 6.67 -11.87
C SER A 58 7.72 6.33 -10.52
N LEU A 59 7.53 5.11 -9.98
CA LEU A 59 8.28 4.67 -8.80
C LEU A 59 9.72 4.34 -9.17
N GLU A 60 10.67 4.91 -8.43
CA GLU A 60 12.07 4.49 -8.45
C GLU A 60 12.22 3.23 -7.60
N LEU A 61 12.35 2.08 -8.26
CA LEU A 61 12.59 0.82 -7.57
C LEU A 61 14.07 0.69 -7.17
N PRO A 62 14.39 0.07 -6.02
CA PRO A 62 15.77 -0.16 -5.61
C PRO A 62 16.49 -1.07 -6.61
N LEU A 63 17.81 -0.88 -6.78
CA LEU A 63 18.63 -1.70 -7.69
C LEU A 63 18.57 -3.22 -7.38
N SER A 64 18.26 -3.58 -6.14
CA SER A 64 18.06 -4.97 -5.70
C SER A 64 16.70 -5.56 -6.07
N ALA A 65 15.80 -4.78 -6.69
CA ALA A 65 14.50 -5.25 -7.12
C ALA A 65 14.66 -6.34 -8.20
N PRO A 66 13.87 -7.43 -8.13
CA PRO A 66 13.83 -8.39 -9.21
C PRO A 66 13.45 -7.69 -10.52
N LYS A 67 14.09 -8.08 -11.63
CA LYS A 67 13.62 -7.66 -12.95
C LYS A 67 12.21 -8.21 -13.16
N ILE A 68 11.34 -7.38 -13.72
CA ILE A 68 10.00 -7.79 -14.12
C ILE A 68 10.16 -8.74 -15.31
N PRO A 69 9.63 -9.97 -15.27
CA PRO A 69 9.66 -10.87 -16.41
C PRO A 69 8.91 -10.25 -17.62
N ASP A 70 9.42 -10.46 -18.84
CA ASP A 70 8.85 -9.86 -20.05
C ASP A 70 7.40 -10.29 -20.33
N ASN A 71 6.98 -11.43 -19.78
CA ASN A 71 5.63 -11.99 -19.96
C ASN A 71 4.61 -11.52 -18.91
N VAL A 72 4.99 -10.59 -18.02
CA VAL A 72 4.07 -10.05 -17.02
C VAL A 72 4.12 -8.52 -16.97
N ILE A 73 3.04 -7.91 -16.49
CA ILE A 73 2.99 -6.48 -16.20
C ILE A 73 2.51 -6.26 -14.76
N VAL A 74 3.01 -5.20 -14.14
CA VAL A 74 2.54 -4.73 -12.83
C VAL A 74 1.69 -3.49 -13.06
N ARG A 75 0.45 -3.49 -12.54
CA ARG A 75 -0.50 -2.39 -12.72
C ARG A 75 -1.49 -2.29 -11.56
N PRO A 76 -2.26 -1.20 -11.44
CA PRO A 76 -3.40 -1.15 -10.52
C PRO A 76 -4.44 -2.23 -10.86
N LEU A 77 -5.19 -2.67 -9.85
CA LEU A 77 -6.41 -3.46 -10.05
C LEU A 77 -7.41 -2.67 -10.90
N ARG A 78 -8.14 -3.35 -11.77
CA ARG A 78 -9.20 -2.77 -12.60
C ARG A 78 -10.58 -3.28 -12.24
N ILE A 79 -11.58 -2.48 -12.59
CA ILE A 79 -12.99 -2.84 -12.36
C ILE A 79 -13.43 -4.08 -13.16
N ASP A 80 -12.76 -4.39 -14.28
CA ASP A 80 -13.02 -5.58 -15.10
C ASP A 80 -12.17 -6.80 -14.70
N ASP A 81 -11.26 -6.68 -13.73
CA ASP A 81 -10.39 -7.79 -13.27
C ASP A 81 -11.16 -8.92 -12.58
N TYR A 82 -12.45 -8.70 -12.26
CA TYR A 82 -13.37 -9.79 -11.93
C TYR A 82 -13.31 -10.92 -12.98
N LYS A 83 -13.25 -10.55 -14.27
CA LYS A 83 -13.19 -11.49 -15.40
C LYS A 83 -11.80 -12.06 -15.66
N ARG A 84 -10.78 -11.53 -14.98
CA ARG A 84 -9.36 -11.91 -15.13
C ARG A 84 -8.85 -12.75 -13.98
N GLY A 85 -9.76 -13.35 -13.22
CA GLY A 85 -9.43 -14.33 -12.19
C GLY A 85 -9.08 -13.75 -10.82
N TYR A 86 -9.39 -12.48 -10.54
CA TYR A 86 -8.94 -11.82 -9.31
C TYR A 86 -9.40 -12.54 -8.03
N LEU A 87 -10.68 -12.92 -7.95
CA LEU A 87 -11.24 -13.62 -6.80
C LEU A 87 -10.68 -15.05 -6.67
N GLN A 88 -10.42 -15.71 -7.79
CA GLN A 88 -9.77 -17.03 -7.84
C GLN A 88 -8.31 -16.97 -7.41
N LEU A 89 -7.63 -15.85 -7.66
CA LEU A 89 -6.29 -15.61 -7.15
C LEU A 89 -6.33 -15.41 -5.62
N LEU A 90 -7.22 -14.56 -5.11
CA LEU A 90 -7.38 -14.34 -3.67
C LEU A 90 -7.80 -15.60 -2.89
N SER A 91 -8.57 -16.50 -3.51
CA SER A 91 -8.97 -17.76 -2.87
C SER A 91 -7.80 -18.70 -2.56
N GLN A 92 -6.63 -18.48 -3.18
CA GLN A 92 -5.39 -19.19 -2.84
C GLN A 92 -4.73 -18.68 -1.54
N LEU A 93 -5.15 -17.52 -1.05
CA LEU A 93 -4.68 -16.94 0.21
C LEU A 93 -5.62 -17.25 1.37
N THR A 94 -6.93 -17.04 1.17
CA THR A 94 -7.95 -17.18 2.21
C THR A 94 -9.33 -17.46 1.62
N PHE A 95 -10.33 -17.69 2.48
CA PHE A 95 -11.71 -17.83 2.06
C PHE A 95 -12.27 -16.51 1.51
N VAL A 96 -12.75 -16.53 0.26
CA VAL A 96 -13.39 -15.37 -0.40
C VAL A 96 -14.92 -15.43 -0.32
N GLY A 97 -15.51 -16.63 -0.42
CA GLY A 97 -16.96 -16.82 -0.54
C GLY A 97 -17.49 -16.55 -1.96
N ASP A 98 -18.81 -16.51 -2.08
CA ASP A 98 -19.50 -16.32 -3.36
C ASP A 98 -19.77 -14.82 -3.60
N VAL A 99 -18.78 -14.14 -4.20
CA VAL A 99 -18.87 -12.71 -4.54
C VAL A 99 -19.31 -12.56 -6.01
N SER A 100 -20.43 -11.90 -6.26
CA SER A 100 -20.92 -11.61 -7.61
C SER A 100 -20.14 -10.48 -8.29
N GLU A 101 -20.24 -10.35 -9.62
CA GLU A 101 -19.62 -9.24 -10.38
C GLU A 101 -20.11 -7.88 -9.87
N GLU A 102 -21.39 -7.78 -9.50
CA GLU A 102 -21.98 -6.55 -8.94
C GLU A 102 -21.37 -6.22 -7.58
N GLN A 103 -21.27 -7.20 -6.68
CA GLN A 103 -20.65 -6.98 -5.36
C GLN A 103 -19.18 -6.60 -5.47
N PHE A 104 -18.45 -7.22 -6.42
CA PHE A 104 -17.07 -6.83 -6.73
C PHE A 104 -17.00 -5.38 -7.21
N ARG A 105 -17.86 -5.00 -8.15
CA ARG A 105 -17.94 -3.65 -8.72
C ARG A 105 -18.25 -2.61 -7.65
N GLU A 106 -19.28 -2.83 -6.83
CA GLU A 106 -19.64 -1.96 -5.72
C GLU A 106 -18.48 -1.80 -4.74
N ARG A 107 -17.83 -2.90 -4.34
CA ARG A 107 -16.69 -2.85 -3.43
C ARG A 107 -15.50 -2.10 -4.05
N PHE A 108 -15.21 -2.34 -5.31
CA PHE A 108 -14.16 -1.66 -6.05
C PHE A 108 -14.39 -0.14 -6.05
N LEU A 109 -15.60 0.30 -6.40
CA LEU A 109 -15.96 1.73 -6.44
C LEU A 109 -15.88 2.39 -5.06
N LEU A 110 -16.28 1.70 -3.99
CA LEU A 110 -16.13 2.20 -2.61
C LEU A 110 -14.66 2.40 -2.23
N MET A 111 -13.79 1.43 -2.55
CA MET A 111 -12.35 1.53 -2.29
C MET A 111 -11.71 2.64 -3.14
N GLN A 112 -12.02 2.67 -4.43
CA GLN A 112 -11.53 3.66 -5.38
C GLN A 112 -11.96 5.09 -4.99
N GLY A 113 -13.18 5.25 -4.50
CA GLY A 113 -13.80 6.52 -4.10
C GLY A 113 -13.30 7.11 -2.77
N THR A 114 -12.39 6.45 -2.05
CA THR A 114 -11.84 6.99 -0.79
C THR A 114 -11.12 8.32 -0.99
N ARG A 115 -11.42 9.31 -0.14
CA ARG A 115 -10.81 10.66 -0.16
C ARG A 115 -10.47 11.12 1.28
N PRO A 116 -9.19 11.35 1.61
CA PRO A 116 -8.01 11.04 0.79
C PRO A 116 -7.91 9.54 0.45
N LYS A 117 -7.14 9.20 -0.58
CA LYS A 117 -7.05 7.82 -1.09
C LYS A 117 -6.53 6.88 0.01
N SER A 118 -7.24 5.76 0.22
CA SER A 118 -6.88 4.80 1.27
C SER A 118 -6.56 3.40 0.76
N TYR A 119 -6.86 3.07 -0.49
CA TYR A 119 -6.65 1.75 -1.07
C TYR A 119 -5.82 1.82 -2.34
N TYR A 120 -4.72 1.07 -2.34
CA TYR A 120 -3.85 0.88 -3.48
C TYR A 120 -3.66 -0.62 -3.70
N ILE A 121 -4.45 -1.19 -4.60
CA ILE A 121 -4.37 -2.61 -4.94
C ILE A 121 -3.53 -2.76 -6.21
N ILE A 122 -2.41 -3.45 -6.08
CA ILE A 122 -1.44 -3.70 -7.16
C ILE A 122 -1.58 -5.15 -7.59
N VAL A 123 -1.69 -5.37 -8.89
CA VAL A 123 -1.80 -6.71 -9.48
C VAL A 123 -0.66 -6.99 -10.46
N VAL A 124 -0.36 -8.26 -10.63
CA VAL A 124 0.50 -8.77 -11.71
C VAL A 124 -0.39 -9.52 -12.70
N GLU A 125 -0.39 -9.09 -13.95
CA GLU A 125 -1.08 -9.76 -15.05
C GLU A 125 -0.07 -10.53 -15.90
N GLU A 126 -0.39 -11.78 -16.23
CA GLU A 126 0.37 -12.56 -17.22
C GLU A 126 -0.17 -12.25 -18.63
N LEU A 127 0.68 -11.69 -19.49
CA LEU A 127 0.27 -11.16 -20.80
C LEU A 127 -0.23 -12.25 -21.76
N SER A 128 0.29 -13.48 -21.66
CA SER A 128 -0.10 -14.58 -22.54
C SER A 128 -1.52 -15.07 -22.31
N THR A 129 -2.05 -14.91 -21.09
CA THR A 129 -3.37 -15.41 -20.69
C THR A 129 -4.35 -14.29 -20.37
N GLY A 130 -3.85 -13.08 -20.09
CA GLY A 130 -4.65 -11.95 -19.59
C GLY A 130 -5.13 -12.15 -18.15
N MET A 131 -4.66 -13.20 -17.47
CA MET A 131 -5.08 -13.58 -16.12
C MET A 131 -4.18 -12.94 -15.06
N LEU A 132 -4.76 -12.63 -13.91
CA LEU A 132 -4.01 -12.15 -12.77
C LEU A 132 -3.28 -13.30 -12.07
N VAL A 133 -1.99 -13.08 -11.80
CA VAL A 133 -1.08 -14.07 -11.21
C VAL A 133 -0.42 -13.60 -9.91
N GLY A 134 -0.70 -12.36 -9.49
CA GLY A 134 -0.25 -11.84 -8.21
C GLY A 134 -1.05 -10.61 -7.79
N SER A 135 -1.19 -10.39 -6.49
CA SER A 135 -1.83 -9.21 -5.91
C SER A 135 -1.15 -8.84 -4.58
N ALA A 136 -1.14 -7.55 -4.27
CA ALA A 136 -0.83 -7.02 -2.96
C ALA A 136 -1.56 -5.69 -2.75
N THR A 137 -2.00 -5.44 -1.51
CA THR A 137 -2.71 -4.22 -1.15
C THR A 137 -1.88 -3.38 -0.21
N LEU A 138 -1.77 -2.08 -0.49
CA LEU A 138 -1.40 -1.07 0.49
C LEU A 138 -2.66 -0.33 0.95
N VAL A 139 -2.97 -0.42 2.24
CA VAL A 139 -4.02 0.36 2.89
C VAL A 139 -3.41 1.53 3.64
N ILE A 140 -3.93 2.74 3.43
CA ILE A 140 -3.51 3.94 4.16
C ILE A 140 -4.52 4.27 5.26
N GLU A 141 -4.02 4.40 6.48
CA GLU A 141 -4.75 4.87 7.64
C GLU A 141 -4.28 6.29 8.00
N TRP A 142 -5.17 7.26 7.86
CA TRP A 142 -4.91 8.67 8.19
C TRP A 142 -5.00 8.88 9.71
N LYS A 143 -4.05 9.61 10.27
CA LYS A 143 -3.88 9.76 11.73
C LYS A 143 -3.74 11.24 12.11
N PHE A 144 -4.01 11.56 13.38
CA PHE A 144 -3.65 12.86 13.98
C PHE A 144 -2.25 12.85 14.59
N ILE A 145 -1.80 11.70 15.09
CA ILE A 145 -0.43 11.51 15.60
C ILE A 145 0.60 11.61 14.47
N HIS A 146 1.85 11.84 14.84
CA HIS A 146 2.95 12.11 13.88
C HIS A 146 2.58 13.26 12.94
N GLU A 147 2.19 14.40 13.54
CA GLU A 147 1.82 15.62 12.83
C GLU A 147 0.74 15.36 11.77
N ALA A 148 -0.42 14.83 12.16
CA ALA A 148 -1.49 14.49 11.21
C ALA A 148 -1.07 13.61 10.00
N GLY A 149 -0.09 12.73 10.21
CA GLY A 149 0.48 11.87 9.17
C GLY A 149 -0.36 10.64 8.82
N CYS A 150 0.27 9.70 8.11
CA CYS A 150 -0.39 8.52 7.55
C CYS A 150 0.38 7.22 7.82
N ARG A 151 -0.35 6.13 8.06
CA ARG A 151 0.16 4.81 8.44
C ARG A 151 -0.21 3.79 7.37
N GLY A 152 0.73 2.98 6.88
CA GLY A 152 0.49 2.04 5.76
C GLY A 152 0.39 0.58 6.19
N ARG A 153 -0.59 -0.18 5.74
CA ARG A 153 -0.67 -1.63 5.99
C ARG A 153 -0.51 -2.40 4.70
N THR A 154 0.35 -3.41 4.70
CA THR A 154 0.45 -4.36 3.58
C THR A 154 -0.48 -5.52 3.87
N GLU A 155 -1.47 -5.70 2.99
CA GLU A 155 -2.54 -6.69 3.13
C GLU A 155 -2.64 -7.54 1.84
N ASP A 156 -3.31 -8.68 1.95
CA ASP A 156 -3.75 -9.53 0.83
C ASP A 156 -2.66 -9.87 -0.21
N VAL A 157 -1.42 -10.11 0.26
CA VAL A 157 -0.31 -10.52 -0.62
C VAL A 157 -0.50 -11.96 -1.06
N VAL A 158 -0.69 -12.17 -2.36
CA VAL A 158 -0.85 -13.49 -2.96
C VAL A 158 -0.14 -13.58 -4.30
N VAL A 159 0.42 -14.75 -4.60
CA VAL A 159 0.96 -15.11 -5.91
C VAL A 159 0.38 -16.45 -6.29
N ASP A 160 -0.09 -16.55 -7.54
CA ASP A 160 -0.62 -17.77 -8.11
C ASP A 160 0.38 -18.91 -7.93
N GLN A 161 -0.11 -20.09 -7.51
CA GLN A 161 0.72 -21.23 -7.19
C GLN A 161 1.70 -21.60 -8.31
N LYS A 162 1.33 -21.46 -9.59
CA LYS A 162 2.19 -21.76 -10.75
C LYS A 162 3.28 -20.72 -10.98
N MET A 163 3.13 -19.54 -10.38
CA MET A 163 4.05 -18.41 -10.51
C MET A 163 4.90 -18.17 -9.25
N ARG A 164 4.69 -18.96 -8.18
CA ARG A 164 5.54 -18.92 -6.98
C ARG A 164 6.98 -19.31 -7.31
N GLY A 165 7.92 -18.79 -6.52
CA GLY A 165 9.36 -18.98 -6.76
C GLY A 165 9.96 -18.09 -7.86
N LYS A 166 9.13 -17.40 -8.67
CA LYS A 166 9.58 -16.47 -9.73
C LYS A 166 9.76 -15.03 -9.25
N HIS A 167 10.06 -14.84 -7.97
CA HIS A 167 10.26 -13.53 -7.32
C HIS A 167 9.08 -12.52 -7.36
N LEU A 168 7.92 -12.87 -7.93
CA LEU A 168 6.77 -11.95 -8.00
C LEU A 168 6.28 -11.46 -6.63
N GLY A 169 6.32 -12.30 -5.61
CA GLY A 169 5.95 -11.88 -4.25
C GLY A 169 6.89 -10.81 -3.69
N LYS A 170 8.19 -10.93 -3.95
CA LYS A 170 9.19 -9.93 -3.55
C LYS A 170 8.98 -8.63 -4.34
N LEU A 171 8.73 -8.74 -5.64
CA LEU A 171 8.45 -7.60 -6.52
C LEU A 171 7.22 -6.81 -6.04
N LEU A 172 6.09 -7.48 -5.78
CA LEU A 172 4.87 -6.85 -5.25
C LEU A 172 5.12 -6.09 -3.95
N ASN A 173 5.85 -6.70 -3.01
CA ASN A 173 6.16 -6.05 -1.74
C ASN A 173 7.09 -4.84 -1.91
N ILE A 174 8.04 -4.88 -2.85
CA ILE A 174 8.87 -3.71 -3.16
C ILE A 174 7.99 -2.57 -3.68
N TYR A 175 7.08 -2.83 -4.62
CA TYR A 175 6.13 -1.82 -5.10
C TYR A 175 5.29 -1.23 -3.98
N VAL A 176 4.75 -2.06 -3.08
CA VAL A 176 3.98 -1.60 -1.91
C VAL A 176 4.82 -0.70 -1.00
N VAL A 177 6.07 -1.09 -0.72
CA VAL A 177 6.98 -0.32 0.13
C VAL A 177 7.37 1.02 -0.53
N GLU A 178 7.74 1.03 -1.81
CA GLU A 178 8.08 2.28 -2.50
C GLU A 178 6.87 3.19 -2.66
N LEU A 179 5.68 2.64 -2.88
CA LEU A 179 4.44 3.41 -2.89
C LEU A 179 4.16 4.04 -1.52
N ALA A 180 4.34 3.30 -0.44
CA ALA A 180 4.19 3.83 0.92
C ALA A 180 5.20 4.96 1.21
N ARG A 181 6.46 4.80 0.78
CA ARG A 181 7.48 5.85 0.92
C ARG A 181 7.13 7.10 0.12
N ARG A 182 6.73 6.93 -1.14
CA ARG A 182 6.26 8.04 -1.98
C ARG A 182 5.11 8.78 -1.29
N ILE A 183 4.13 8.05 -0.77
CA ILE A 183 2.97 8.63 -0.06
C ILE A 183 3.39 9.38 1.22
N GLY A 184 4.57 9.15 1.79
CA GLY A 184 5.00 9.77 3.04
C GLY A 184 4.52 9.04 4.29
N VAL A 185 4.26 7.73 4.18
CA VAL A 185 3.87 6.88 5.31
C VAL A 185 4.98 6.86 6.38
N TYR A 186 4.65 7.25 7.62
CA TYR A 186 5.65 7.31 8.70
C TYR A 186 6.01 5.93 9.28
N LYS A 187 5.10 4.95 9.21
CA LYS A 187 5.33 3.55 9.63
C LYS A 187 4.47 2.63 8.78
N MET A 188 4.98 1.46 8.43
CA MET A 188 4.19 0.40 7.82
C MET A 188 4.24 -0.92 8.61
N SER A 189 3.23 -1.78 8.44
CA SER A 189 3.17 -3.12 9.07
C SER A 189 2.44 -4.08 8.17
N LEU A 190 2.63 -5.35 8.49
CA LEU A 190 1.89 -6.47 7.99
C LEU A 190 1.86 -7.54 9.08
N GLU A 191 0.95 -8.48 8.92
CA GLU A 191 0.87 -9.69 9.72
C GLU A 191 1.28 -10.87 8.84
N CYS A 192 2.14 -11.74 9.36
CA CYS A 192 2.55 -12.93 8.62
C CYS A 192 2.82 -14.11 9.56
N LYS A 193 2.81 -15.32 8.98
CA LYS A 193 3.28 -16.52 9.66
C LYS A 193 4.78 -16.42 9.91
N ASP A 194 5.28 -17.01 11.00
CA ASP A 194 6.69 -16.98 11.38
C ASP A 194 7.65 -17.39 10.24
N ALA A 195 7.26 -18.40 9.46
CA ALA A 195 8.03 -18.88 8.31
C ALA A 195 8.27 -17.82 7.22
N LEU A 196 7.49 -16.72 7.20
CA LEU A 196 7.59 -15.63 6.23
C LEU A 196 8.34 -14.40 6.78
N ILE A 197 8.76 -14.39 8.04
CA ILE A 197 9.50 -13.25 8.63
C ILE A 197 10.76 -12.96 7.82
N SER A 198 11.52 -13.99 7.43
CA SER A 198 12.74 -13.81 6.63
C SER A 198 12.45 -13.27 5.24
N PHE A 199 11.31 -13.64 4.64
CA PHE A 199 10.86 -13.15 3.34
C PHE A 199 10.55 -11.65 3.38
N TYR A 200 9.71 -11.21 4.33
CA TYR A 200 9.40 -9.78 4.49
C TYR A 200 10.60 -8.96 4.98
N GLY A 201 11.53 -9.58 5.71
CA GLY A 201 12.80 -8.98 6.08
C GLY A 201 13.64 -8.52 4.88
N GLN A 202 13.51 -9.17 3.71
CA GLN A 202 14.23 -8.79 2.50
C GLN A 202 13.82 -7.43 1.93
N VAL A 203 12.66 -6.90 2.33
CA VAL A 203 12.16 -5.57 1.91
C VAL A 203 12.10 -4.59 3.09
N GLY A 204 12.77 -4.91 4.19
CA GLY A 204 12.99 -3.98 5.31
C GLY A 204 12.05 -4.14 6.51
N PHE A 205 11.08 -5.07 6.48
CA PHE A 205 10.26 -5.35 7.66
C PHE A 205 11.11 -6.00 8.77
N LYS A 206 10.73 -5.71 10.02
CA LYS A 206 11.33 -6.30 11.22
C LYS A 206 10.23 -6.70 12.18
N VAL A 207 10.48 -7.72 13.00
CA VAL A 207 9.60 -8.06 14.11
C VAL A 207 9.52 -6.87 15.06
N ASP A 208 8.31 -6.42 15.38
CA ASP A 208 8.06 -5.32 16.31
C ASP A 208 8.16 -5.83 17.76
N LYS A 209 9.40 -5.95 18.25
CA LYS A 209 9.68 -6.54 19.58
C LYS A 209 8.98 -5.75 20.68
N GLY A 210 8.29 -6.47 21.56
CA GLY A 210 7.54 -5.88 22.69
C GLY A 210 6.09 -5.50 22.34
N ASN A 211 5.70 -5.61 21.07
CA ASN A 211 4.33 -5.41 20.63
C ASN A 211 3.72 -6.74 20.21
N ASN A 212 2.51 -7.03 20.69
CA ASN A 212 1.75 -8.21 20.32
C ASN A 212 0.64 -7.84 19.33
N PHE A 213 0.35 -8.74 18.40
CA PHE A 213 -0.86 -8.67 17.58
C PHE A 213 -1.97 -9.52 18.23
N LEU A 214 -3.13 -8.91 18.46
CA LEU A 214 -4.27 -9.55 19.12
C LEU A 214 -5.44 -9.63 18.12
N VAL A 215 -6.16 -10.76 18.13
CA VAL A 215 -7.27 -11.01 17.22
C VAL A 215 -8.53 -11.34 18.00
N GLN A 216 -9.61 -10.66 17.67
CA GLN A 216 -10.97 -11.05 18.03
C GLN A 216 -11.76 -11.27 16.74
N ARG A 217 -12.44 -12.42 16.63
CA ARG A 217 -13.30 -12.73 15.48
C ARG A 217 -14.75 -12.59 15.91
N PHE A 218 -15.54 -11.89 15.11
CA PHE A 218 -16.98 -11.80 15.25
C PHE A 218 -17.61 -12.77 14.22
N ALA A 219 -18.63 -13.51 14.66
CA ALA A 219 -19.35 -14.47 13.83
C ALA A 219 -20.26 -13.76 12.81
#